data_AF-A0A2W2ALP8-F1
#
_entry.id   AF-A0A2W2ALP8-F1
#
_cell.length_a   1.000
_cell.length_b   1.000
_cell.length_c   1.000
_cell.angle_alpha   90.00
_cell.angle_beta   90.00
_cell.angle_gamma   90.00
#
_symmetry.space_group_name_H-M   'P 1'
#
loop_
_entity.id
_entity.type
_entity.pdbx_description
1 polymer ?
#
loop_
_entity_poly.entity_id
_entity_poly.type
_entity_poly.pdbx_seq_one_letter_code
_entity_poly.pdbx_strand_id
1 'polypeptide(L)'
;MSSHRIVTGPEDLEGGWFVIDDEVEHLEDVRWQPPRRGQRAVPDAERTVIRAGAHTFTVGDTVELAEGAALDTGFRDAVRRYWRTSIIVVVSPLTFWVLHLVQLGWLDDGGEVRRRILLAVATVPVVLLVVGLWSVLTRSPHGTVTRAMAGWRMRGDYDRQRRDSVS
;
A
#
# COMPACT_ATOMS: atom_id res chain seq x y z
N MET A 1 -19.12 -5.41 -17.66
CA MET A 1 -20.03 -4.42 -17.06
C MET A 1 -19.35 -3.94 -15.81
N SER A 2 -19.28 -2.63 -15.57
CA SER A 2 -18.68 -2.10 -14.34
C SER A 2 -19.74 -2.08 -13.24
N SER A 3 -19.45 -2.72 -12.11
CA SER A 3 -20.31 -2.65 -10.93
C SER A 3 -20.07 -1.37 -10.16
N HIS A 4 -21.16 -0.78 -9.66
CA HIS A 4 -21.14 0.48 -8.94
C HIS A 4 -21.85 0.32 -7.61
N ARG A 5 -21.35 1.00 -6.58
CA ARG A 5 -21.97 1.05 -5.26
C ARG A 5 -22.23 2.49 -4.87
N ILE A 6 -23.44 2.72 -4.35
CA ILE A 6 -23.83 4.00 -3.76
C ILE A 6 -23.31 4.02 -2.32
N VAL A 7 -22.59 5.07 -1.96
CA VAL A 7 -22.05 5.25 -0.62
C VAL A 7 -23.17 5.71 0.31
N THR A 8 -23.53 4.90 1.29
CA THR A 8 -24.48 5.26 2.36
C THR A 8 -23.80 5.39 3.71
N GLY A 9 -22.70 4.66 3.92
CA GLY A 9 -21.87 4.74 5.11
C GLY A 9 -20.44 4.20 4.89
N PRO A 10 -19.55 4.32 5.90
CA PRO A 10 -18.20 3.75 5.87
C PRO A 10 -18.15 2.26 5.53
N GLU A 11 -19.12 1.49 6.01
CA GLU A 11 -19.26 0.04 5.81
C GLU A 11 -19.41 -0.37 4.34
N ASP A 12 -19.89 0.54 3.48
CA ASP A 12 -20.00 0.29 2.04
C ASP A 12 -18.64 0.29 1.34
N LEU A 13 -17.66 0.96 1.94
CA LEU A 13 -16.32 1.15 1.39
C LEU A 13 -15.28 0.29 2.12
N GLU A 14 -15.48 -0.02 3.40
CA GLU A 14 -14.48 -0.72 4.21
C GLU A 14 -14.20 -2.13 3.68
N GLY A 15 -12.92 -2.42 3.46
CA GLY A 15 -12.42 -3.69 2.93
C GLY A 15 -12.72 -3.90 1.45
N GLY A 16 -13.25 -2.90 0.73
CA GLY A 16 -13.51 -2.99 -0.71
C GLY A 16 -12.35 -2.50 -1.58
N TRP A 17 -12.35 -2.96 -2.83
CA TRP A 17 -11.45 -2.50 -3.89
C TRP A 17 -12.22 -1.66 -4.91
N PHE A 18 -11.79 -0.42 -5.10
CA PHE A 18 -12.50 0.56 -5.93
C PHE A 18 -11.58 1.14 -6.99
N VAL A 19 -12.17 1.53 -8.12
CA VAL A 19 -11.48 2.33 -9.14
C VAL A 19 -11.64 3.80 -8.75
N ILE A 20 -10.53 4.47 -8.45
CA ILE A 20 -10.47 5.87 -8.04
C ILE A 20 -9.36 6.52 -8.87
N ASP A 21 -9.69 7.59 -9.61
CA ASP A 21 -8.73 8.31 -10.46
C ASP A 21 -7.95 7.38 -11.43
N ASP A 22 -8.64 6.42 -12.05
CA ASP A 22 -8.09 5.36 -12.93
C ASP A 22 -7.11 4.36 -12.24
N GLU A 23 -6.96 4.43 -10.91
CA GLU A 23 -6.18 3.48 -10.11
C GLU A 23 -7.09 2.59 -9.25
N VAL A 24 -6.67 1.34 -9.01
CA VAL A 24 -7.39 0.43 -8.11
C VAL A 24 -6.83 0.56 -6.70
N GLU A 25 -7.64 1.02 -5.77
CA GLU A 25 -7.26 1.27 -4.38
C GLU A 25 -8.06 0.37 -3.42
N HIS A 26 -7.38 -0.11 -2.36
CA HIS A 26 -7.97 -0.91 -1.29
C HIS A 26 -8.24 -0.03 -0.08
N LEU A 27 -9.49 0.04 0.36
CA LEU A 27 -9.90 0.95 1.43
C LEU A 27 -10.06 0.18 2.76
N GLU A 28 -9.01 0.13 3.59
CA GLU A 28 -9.04 -0.59 4.87
C GLU A 28 -9.56 0.26 6.05
N ASP A 29 -9.13 1.52 6.14
CA ASP A 29 -9.45 2.43 7.25
C ASP A 29 -10.45 3.51 6.83
N VAL A 30 -11.71 3.11 6.69
CA VAL A 30 -12.81 4.01 6.33
C VAL A 30 -13.52 4.48 7.59
N ARG A 31 -13.68 5.80 7.72
CA ARG A 31 -14.36 6.40 8.87
C ARG A 31 -15.07 7.68 8.46
N TRP A 32 -16.08 8.04 9.23
CA TRP A 32 -16.64 9.38 9.17
C TRP A 32 -15.55 10.45 9.34
N GLN A 33 -15.63 11.52 8.54
CA GLN A 33 -14.68 12.61 8.64
C GLN A 33 -14.79 13.25 10.03
N PRO A 34 -13.69 13.33 10.79
CA PRO A 34 -13.73 13.98 12.10
C PRO A 34 -13.97 15.48 11.94
N PRO A 35 -14.68 16.11 12.89
CA PRO A 35 -14.91 17.55 12.85
C PRO A 35 -13.58 18.29 12.87
N ARG A 36 -13.49 19.40 12.13
CA ARG A 36 -12.30 20.26 12.16
C ARG A 36 -12.20 20.93 13.53
N ARG A 37 -10.97 21.29 13.92
CA ARG A 37 -10.72 21.98 15.20
C ARG A 37 -11.59 23.24 15.30
N GLY A 38 -12.40 23.33 16.34
CA GLY A 38 -13.33 24.45 16.56
C GLY A 38 -14.73 24.27 15.95
N GLN A 39 -15.01 23.17 15.24
CA GLN A 39 -16.37 22.84 14.78
C GLN A 39 -17.08 21.92 15.77
N ARG A 40 -18.42 22.06 15.83
CA ARG A 40 -19.27 21.17 16.64
C ARG A 40 -19.30 19.77 16.03
N ALA A 41 -19.30 18.74 16.87
CA ALA A 41 -19.47 17.37 16.42
C ALA A 41 -20.86 17.22 15.77
N VAL A 42 -20.88 16.64 14.56
CA VAL A 42 -22.11 16.32 13.83
C VAL A 42 -22.63 14.96 14.32
N PRO A 43 -23.92 14.83 14.68
CA PRO A 43 -24.54 13.55 15.01
C PRO A 43 -24.36 12.54 13.89
N ASP A 44 -24.18 11.26 14.22
CA ASP A 44 -23.91 10.21 13.22
C ASP A 44 -24.97 10.18 12.09
N ALA A 45 -26.25 10.40 12.44
CA ALA A 45 -27.37 10.44 11.48
C ALA A 45 -27.33 11.60 10.48
N GLU A 46 -26.53 12.64 10.74
CA GLU A 46 -26.39 13.83 9.88
C GLU A 46 -25.03 13.87 9.19
N ARG A 47 -24.18 12.86 9.38
CA ARG A 47 -22.86 12.83 8.74
C ARG A 47 -23.00 12.45 7.28
N THR A 48 -22.37 13.24 6.43
CA THR A 48 -22.38 13.04 4.99
C THR A 48 -21.00 12.80 4.41
N VAL A 49 -19.92 13.08 5.15
CA VAL A 49 -18.54 13.01 4.62
C VAL A 49 -17.76 11.86 5.25
N ILE A 50 -17.23 10.99 4.41
CA ILE A 50 -16.47 9.80 4.77
C ILE A 50 -15.02 9.98 4.30
N ARG A 51 -14.06 9.54 5.11
CA ARG A 51 -12.64 9.55 4.80
C ARG A 51 -12.11 8.12 4.74
N ALA A 52 -11.45 7.77 3.65
CA ALA A 52 -10.80 6.49 3.43
C ALA A 52 -9.33 6.73 3.04
N GLY A 53 -8.42 6.66 4.01
CA GLY A 53 -7.01 7.01 3.81
C GLY A 53 -6.83 8.46 3.31
N ALA A 54 -6.36 8.59 2.06
CA ALA A 54 -6.16 9.87 1.37
C ALA A 54 -7.43 10.38 0.64
N HIS A 55 -8.43 9.53 0.44
CA HIS A 55 -9.64 9.85 -0.31
C HIS A 55 -10.77 10.31 0.62
N THR A 56 -11.65 11.15 0.07
CA THR A 56 -12.85 11.63 0.75
C THR A 56 -14.06 11.37 -0.14
N PHE A 57 -15.12 10.82 0.45
CA PHE A 57 -16.38 10.49 -0.21
C PHE A 57 -17.54 11.19 0.48
N THR A 58 -18.62 11.41 -0.24
CA THR A 58 -19.88 11.93 0.28
C THR A 58 -20.96 10.86 0.20
N VAL A 59 -21.88 10.84 1.17
CA VAL A 59 -23.08 10.00 1.11
C VAL A 59 -23.89 10.36 -0.14
N GLY A 60 -24.25 9.35 -0.92
CA GLY A 60 -24.88 9.48 -2.23
C GLY A 60 -23.91 9.42 -3.41
N ASP A 61 -22.60 9.47 -3.17
CA ASP A 61 -21.61 9.27 -4.23
C ASP A 61 -21.73 7.84 -4.79
N THR A 62 -21.50 7.71 -6.09
CA THR A 62 -21.42 6.40 -6.76
C THR A 62 -19.95 6.08 -7.03
N VAL A 63 -19.48 4.94 -6.54
CA VAL A 63 -18.08 4.49 -6.70
C VAL A 63 -18.04 3.21 -7.52
N GLU A 64 -17.09 3.11 -8.44
CA GLU A 64 -16.88 1.91 -9.26
C GLU A 64 -16.10 0.86 -8.47
N LEU A 65 -16.59 -0.38 -8.48
CA LEU A 65 -15.89 -1.51 -7.90
C LEU A 65 -14.88 -2.06 -8.92
N ALA A 66 -13.70 -2.38 -8.42
CA ALA A 66 -12.72 -3.11 -9.22
C ALA A 66 -13.18 -4.57 -9.42
N GLU A 67 -13.16 -5.04 -10.66
CA GLU A 67 -13.54 -6.41 -11.02
C GLU A 67 -12.53 -7.07 -11.96
N GLY A 68 -12.55 -8.40 -12.01
CA GLY A 68 -11.75 -9.20 -12.94
C GLY A 68 -10.26 -8.83 -12.92
N ALA A 69 -9.72 -8.51 -14.09
CA ALA A 69 -8.30 -8.19 -14.27
C ALA A 69 -7.86 -6.91 -13.55
N ALA A 70 -8.77 -5.94 -13.36
CA ALA A 70 -8.47 -4.72 -12.62
C ALA A 70 -8.28 -5.03 -11.13
N LEU A 71 -9.17 -5.82 -10.54
CA LEU A 71 -9.05 -6.31 -9.16
C LEU A 71 -7.77 -7.11 -8.95
N ASP A 72 -7.45 -8.05 -9.85
CA ASP A 72 -6.23 -8.86 -9.78
C ASP A 72 -4.95 -8.03 -9.87
N THR A 73 -4.98 -6.93 -10.64
CA THR A 73 -3.84 -6.02 -10.79
C THR A 73 -3.71 -5.12 -9.57
N GLY A 74 -4.81 -4.50 -9.12
CA GLY A 74 -4.86 -3.71 -7.90
C GLY A 74 -4.39 -4.48 -6.68
N PHE A 75 -4.84 -5.73 -6.51
CA PHE A 75 -4.39 -6.59 -5.42
C PHE A 75 -2.87 -6.81 -5.43
N ARG A 76 -2.30 -7.11 -6.60
CA ARG A 76 -0.84 -7.31 -6.74
C ARG A 76 -0.06 -6.04 -6.44
N ASP A 77 -0.55 -4.89 -6.91
CA ASP A 77 0.12 -3.61 -6.73
C ASP A 77 0.01 -3.10 -5.28
N ALA A 78 -1.12 -3.30 -4.61
CA ALA A 78 -1.30 -2.99 -3.19
C ALA A 78 -0.35 -3.82 -2.32
N VAL A 79 -0.26 -5.15 -2.54
CA VAL A 79 0.72 -6.00 -1.84
C VAL A 79 2.15 -5.54 -2.13
N ARG A 80 2.46 -5.18 -3.38
CA ARG A 80 3.78 -4.68 -3.75
C ARG A 80 4.11 -3.38 -2.99
N ARG A 81 3.16 -2.44 -2.94
CA ARG A 81 3.28 -1.13 -2.28
C ARG A 81 3.44 -1.30 -0.76
N TYR A 82 2.66 -2.20 -0.15
CA TYR A 82 2.72 -2.50 1.29
C TYR A 82 4.11 -2.97 1.73
N TRP A 83 4.71 -3.92 1.01
CA TRP A 83 6.02 -4.47 1.37
C TRP A 83 7.20 -3.59 0.98
N ARG A 84 7.04 -2.70 -0.02
CA ARG A 84 8.14 -1.84 -0.51
C ARG A 84 8.77 -1.02 0.61
N THR A 85 7.95 -0.39 1.45
CA THR A 85 8.45 0.43 2.56
C THR A 85 9.21 -0.43 3.58
N SER A 86 8.65 -1.58 3.98
CA SER A 86 9.30 -2.51 4.91
C SER A 86 10.63 -3.04 4.37
N ILE A 87 10.70 -3.37 3.08
CA ILE A 87 11.94 -3.78 2.41
C ILE A 87 12.98 -2.66 2.52
N ILE A 88 12.62 -1.42 2.19
CA ILE A 88 13.56 -0.28 2.26
C ILE A 88 14.03 -0.07 3.70
N VAL A 89 13.12 -0.07 4.67
CA VAL A 89 13.42 0.17 6.09
C VAL A 89 14.31 -0.92 6.69
N VAL A 90 14.18 -2.18 6.25
CA VAL A 90 14.99 -3.29 6.77
C VAL A 90 16.31 -3.45 6.02
N VAL A 91 16.29 -3.38 4.69
CA VAL A 91 17.49 -3.62 3.86
C VAL A 91 18.50 -2.49 4.03
N SER A 92 18.06 -1.23 4.07
CA SER A 92 18.96 -0.07 4.18
C SER A 92 19.89 -0.15 5.41
N PRO A 93 19.40 -0.32 6.66
CA PRO A 93 20.26 -0.43 7.83
C PRO A 93 21.06 -1.73 7.84
N LEU A 94 20.49 -2.84 7.36
CA LEU A 94 21.21 -4.12 7.30
C LEU A 94 22.42 -4.04 6.37
N THR A 95 22.24 -3.51 5.16
CA THR A 95 23.33 -3.29 4.20
C THR A 95 24.36 -2.32 4.77
N PHE A 96 23.93 -1.22 5.38
CA PHE A 96 24.84 -0.27 6.01
C PHE A 96 25.70 -0.94 7.08
N TRP A 97 25.07 -1.74 7.95
CA TRP A 97 25.75 -2.44 9.03
C TRP A 97 26.74 -3.49 8.50
N VAL A 98 26.35 -4.28 7.50
CA VAL A 98 27.24 -5.25 6.85
C VAL A 98 28.44 -4.55 6.22
N LEU A 99 28.24 -3.48 5.44
CA LEU A 99 29.33 -2.72 4.84
C LEU A 99 30.24 -2.06 5.89
N HIS A 100 29.67 -1.66 7.03
CA HIS A 100 30.43 -1.12 8.15
C HIS A 100 31.34 -2.17 8.79
N LEU A 101 30.84 -3.39 8.99
CA LEU A 101 31.59 -4.52 9.57
C LEU A 101 32.70 -5.05 8.65
N VAL A 102 32.49 -5.00 7.33
CA VAL A 102 33.45 -5.55 6.35
C VAL A 102 34.79 -4.80 6.34
N GLN A 103 34.98 -3.75 7.16
CA GLN A 103 36.22 -2.96 7.26
C GLN A 103 36.83 -2.76 5.87
N LEU A 104 36.07 -2.13 4.98
CA LEU A 104 36.53 -1.76 3.64
C LEU A 104 37.80 -0.90 3.79
N GLY A 105 38.97 -1.53 3.77
CA GLY A 105 40.26 -0.93 4.12
C GLY A 105 40.70 0.25 3.24
N TRP A 106 39.90 0.58 2.21
CA TRP A 106 40.08 1.70 1.30
C TRP A 106 39.34 2.97 1.78
N LEU A 107 38.60 2.89 2.90
CA LEU A 107 37.80 3.99 3.46
C LEU A 107 38.42 4.67 4.70
N ASP A 108 39.56 4.18 5.21
CA ASP A 108 40.14 4.68 6.46
C ASP A 108 40.93 6.00 6.32
N ASP A 109 41.30 6.40 5.10
CA ASP A 109 42.09 7.61 4.86
C ASP A 109 41.28 8.93 4.95
N GLY A 110 39.95 8.85 5.14
CA GLY A 110 39.02 9.98 4.98
C GLY A 110 38.37 10.52 6.26
N GLY A 111 38.60 9.90 7.42
CA GLY A 111 37.89 10.19 8.68
C GLY A 111 36.48 9.59 8.75
N GLU A 112 35.94 9.44 9.98
CA GLU A 112 34.70 8.69 10.23
C GLU A 112 33.47 9.21 9.48
N VAL A 113 33.34 10.54 9.32
CA VAL A 113 32.18 11.16 8.67
C VAL A 113 32.16 10.83 7.17
N ARG A 114 33.29 10.94 6.47
CA ARG A 114 33.41 10.61 5.04
C ARG A 114 33.15 9.12 4.81
N ARG A 115 33.65 8.26 5.70
CA ARG A 115 33.38 6.82 5.67
C ARG A 115 31.88 6.53 5.81
N ARG A 116 31.17 7.16 6.75
CA ARG A 116 29.72 6.97 6.93
C ARG A 116 28.91 7.43 5.70
N ILE A 117 29.29 8.55 5.07
CA ILE A 117 28.63 9.03 3.85
C ILE A 117 28.84 8.05 2.69
N LEU A 118 30.07 7.58 2.47
CA LEU A 118 30.37 6.63 1.40
C LEU A 118 29.67 5.29 1.60
N LEU A 119 29.59 4.80 2.84
CA LEU A 119 28.81 3.60 3.18
C LEU A 119 27.31 3.81 2.88
N ALA A 120 26.74 4.97 3.24
CA ALA A 120 25.35 5.29 2.95
C ALA A 120 25.06 5.40 1.44
N VAL A 121 25.99 5.93 0.64
CA VAL A 121 25.84 5.93 -0.82
C VAL A 121 25.93 4.51 -1.39
N ALA A 122 26.82 3.68 -0.85
CA ALA A 122 26.99 2.30 -1.29
C ALA A 122 25.78 1.39 -0.96
N THR A 123 24.91 1.76 -0.01
CA THR A 123 23.68 0.98 0.26
C THR A 123 22.62 1.17 -0.81
N VAL A 124 22.56 2.34 -1.46
CA VAL A 124 21.55 2.69 -2.47
C VAL A 124 21.41 1.64 -3.58
N PRO A 125 22.47 1.21 -4.29
CA PRO A 125 22.34 0.21 -5.35
C PRO A 125 21.81 -1.14 -4.83
N VAL A 126 22.17 -1.54 -3.60
CA VAL A 126 21.69 -2.79 -3.00
C VAL A 126 20.18 -2.70 -2.72
N VAL A 127 19.72 -1.59 -2.13
CA VAL A 127 18.29 -1.37 -1.89
C VAL A 127 17.51 -1.37 -3.21
N LEU A 128 18.03 -0.70 -4.23
CA LEU A 128 17.41 -0.67 -5.57
C LEU A 128 17.33 -2.07 -6.20
N LEU A 129 18.38 -2.88 -6.08
CA LEU A 129 18.37 -4.26 -6.56
C LEU A 129 17.31 -5.10 -5.85
N VAL A 130 17.19 -4.99 -4.53
CA VAL A 130 16.19 -5.76 -3.77
C VAL A 130 14.77 -5.29 -4.10
N VAL A 131 14.52 -3.98 -4.21
CA VAL A 131 13.22 -3.44 -4.64
C VAL A 131 12.89 -3.84 -6.09
N GLY A 132 13.89 -3.87 -6.96
CA GLY A 132 13.75 -4.36 -8.34
C GLY A 132 13.37 -5.84 -8.37
N LEU A 133 14.08 -6.68 -7.61
CA LEU A 133 13.79 -8.11 -7.47
C LEU A 133 12.37 -8.34 -6.92
N TRP A 134 11.96 -7.59 -5.89
CA TRP A 134 10.60 -7.61 -5.37
C TRP A 134 9.56 -7.30 -6.44
N SER A 135 9.83 -6.27 -7.26
CA SER A 135 8.95 -5.87 -8.36
C SER A 135 8.82 -6.99 -9.42
N VAL A 136 9.91 -7.69 -9.74
CA VAL A 136 9.90 -8.83 -10.67
C VAL A 136 9.12 -10.01 -10.10
N LEU A 137 9.38 -10.40 -8.85
CA LEU A 137 8.72 -11.53 -8.19
C LEU A 137 7.20 -11.34 -8.07
N THR A 138 6.77 -10.11 -7.82
CA THR A 138 5.35 -9.74 -7.68
C THR A 138 4.66 -9.40 -9.01
N ARG A 139 5.38 -9.44 -10.13
CA ARG A 139 4.78 -9.24 -11.48
C ARG A 139 4.14 -10.51 -12.02
N SER A 140 4.43 -11.67 -11.43
CA SER A 140 3.94 -12.97 -11.91
C SER A 140 2.42 -12.99 -12.09
N PRO A 141 1.91 -13.47 -13.25
CA PRO A 141 0.48 -13.55 -13.52
C PRO A 141 -0.23 -14.56 -12.61
N HIS A 142 0.50 -15.52 -12.06
CA HIS A 142 -0.06 -16.54 -11.15
C HIS A 142 -0.36 -15.98 -9.76
N GLY A 143 0.20 -14.82 -9.40
CA GLY A 143 -0.07 -14.16 -8.11
C GLY A 143 0.30 -14.97 -6.86
N THR A 144 1.04 -16.07 -6.97
CA THR A 144 1.36 -16.94 -5.82
C THR A 144 2.14 -16.20 -4.74
N VAL A 145 3.16 -15.43 -5.14
CA VAL A 145 4.00 -14.64 -4.22
C VAL A 145 3.17 -13.55 -3.55
N THR A 146 2.38 -12.79 -4.31
CA THR A 146 1.53 -11.72 -3.76
C THR A 146 0.45 -12.28 -2.86
N ARG A 147 -0.15 -13.42 -3.21
CA ARG A 147 -1.12 -14.11 -2.38
C ARG A 147 -0.48 -14.55 -1.07
N ALA A 148 0.68 -15.22 -1.10
CA ALA A 148 1.38 -15.69 0.09
C ALA A 148 1.79 -14.54 1.02
N MET A 149 2.25 -13.42 0.45
CA MET A 149 2.71 -12.24 1.18
C MET A 149 1.59 -11.29 1.59
N ALA A 150 0.37 -11.44 1.05
CA ALA A 150 -0.78 -10.68 1.50
C ALA A 150 -1.15 -11.09 2.92
N GLY A 151 -1.45 -10.10 3.77
CA GLY A 151 -2.04 -10.33 5.08
C GLY A 151 -3.39 -11.03 4.98
N TRP A 152 -3.82 -11.68 6.07
CA TRP A 152 -5.06 -12.47 6.07
C TRP A 152 -6.29 -11.62 5.73
N ARG A 153 -6.34 -10.37 6.21
CA ARG A 153 -7.44 -9.42 5.95
C ARG A 153 -7.51 -9.03 4.47
N MET A 154 -6.45 -8.44 3.92
CA MET A 154 -6.37 -8.07 2.50
C MET A 154 -6.66 -9.25 1.55
N ARG A 155 -6.16 -10.45 1.88
CA ARG A 155 -6.45 -11.66 1.10
C ARG A 155 -7.94 -12.04 1.19
N GLY A 156 -8.52 -11.99 2.39
CA GLY A 156 -9.92 -12.31 2.63
C GLY A 156 -10.88 -11.35 1.92
N ASP A 157 -10.54 -10.06 1.91
CA ASP A 157 -11.29 -9.00 1.23
C ASP A 157 -11.26 -9.17 -0.29
N TYR A 158 -10.08 -9.42 -0.86
CA TYR A 158 -9.92 -9.78 -2.27
C TYR A 158 -10.72 -11.04 -2.64
N ASP A 159 -10.60 -12.11 -1.85
CA ASP A 159 -11.30 -13.38 -2.12
C ASP A 159 -12.82 -13.22 -2.02
N ARG A 160 -13.33 -12.33 -1.15
CA ARG A 160 -14.75 -12.01 -1.02
C ARG A 160 -15.25 -11.30 -2.27
N GLN A 161 -14.64 -10.17 -2.63
CA GLN A 161 -15.06 -9.37 -3.79
C GLN A 161 -14.93 -10.14 -5.10
N ARG A 162 -13.88 -10.97 -5.24
CA ARG A 162 -13.71 -11.81 -6.42
C ARG A 162 -14.83 -12.85 -6.57
N ARG A 163 -15.35 -13.41 -5.47
CA ARG A 163 -16.50 -14.33 -5.52
C ARG A 163 -17.77 -13.60 -5.95
N ASP A 164 -18.01 -12.43 -5.37
CA ASP A 164 -19.18 -11.61 -5.64
C ASP A 164 -19.21 -11.09 -7.10
N SER A 165 -18.04 -10.90 -7.72
CA SER A 165 -17.94 -10.50 -9.14
C SER A 165 -18.21 -11.62 -10.15
N VAL A 166 -18.27 -12.89 -9.70
CA VAL A 166 -18.49 -14.07 -10.58
C VAL A 166 -19.93 -14.57 -10.49
N SER A 167 -20.66 -14.19 -9.43
CA SER A 167 -22.09 -14.48 -9.24
C SER A 167 -22.99 -13.52 -9.99
#